data_AF-A0A699YDP2-F1
#
_entry.id   AF-A0A699YDP2-F1
#
_cell.length_a   1.000
_cell.length_b   1.000
_cell.length_c   1.000
_cell.angle_alpha   90.00
_cell.angle_beta   90.00
_cell.angle_gamma   90.00
#
_symmetry.space_group_name_H-M   'P 1'
#
loop_
_entity.id
_entity.type
_entity.pdbx_description
1 polymer ?
#
loop_
_entity_poly.entity_id
_entity_poly.type
_entity_poly.pdbx_seq_one_letter_code
_entity_poly.pdbx_strand_id
1 'polypeptide(L)'
;MEVLDRLLLTLRARGHKVLLFCTMTSMLDVVERLLDWRGLSGGTLRLDGATGAEERGGLIARFNASGPDSPWLFLLSLRAGGVGLNLQAADTIIMYDTDWNPQADLQAQARAHRIGQKRE
;
A
#
# COMPACT_ATOMS: atom_id res chain seq x y z
N MET A 1 -3.62 -3.34 -16.10
CA MET A 1 -2.28 -3.78 -15.62
C MET A 1 -1.14 -2.94 -16.17
N GLU A 2 -1.05 -2.69 -17.49
CA GLU A 2 0.06 -1.92 -18.09
C GLU A 2 0.25 -0.51 -17.49
N VAL A 3 -0.85 0.21 -17.25
CA VAL A 3 -0.81 1.55 -16.63
C VAL A 3 -0.27 1.49 -15.21
N LEU A 4 -0.73 0.51 -14.41
CA LEU A 4 -0.29 0.33 -13.02
C LEU A 4 1.21 0.01 -12.97
N ASP A 5 1.69 -0.88 -13.82
CA ASP A 5 3.12 -1.24 -13.91
C ASP A 5 3.99 0.00 -14.21
N ARG A 6 3.62 0.79 -15.23
CA ARG A 6 4.34 2.03 -15.56
C ARG A 6 4.31 3.06 -14.43
N LEU A 7 3.16 3.21 -13.77
CA LEU A 7 3.01 4.12 -12.65
C LEU A 7 3.90 3.71 -11.47
N LEU A 8 3.86 2.44 -11.08
CA LEU A 8 4.65 1.89 -9.98
C LEU A 8 6.16 2.04 -10.24
N LEU A 9 6.62 1.77 -11.47
CA LEU A 9 8.01 1.97 -11.86
C LEU A 9 8.43 3.45 -11.76
N THR A 10 7.56 4.36 -12.19
CA THR A 10 7.81 5.81 -12.12
C THR A 10 7.88 6.29 -10.67
N LEU A 11 6.95 5.84 -9.82
CA LEU A 11 6.90 6.21 -8.42
C LEU A 11 8.13 5.70 -7.66
N ARG A 12 8.52 4.44 -7.90
CA ARG A 12 9.74 3.86 -7.32
C ARG A 12 10.99 4.62 -7.75
N ALA A 13 11.13 4.96 -9.04
CA ALA A 13 12.28 5.70 -9.55
C ALA A 13 12.41 7.10 -8.93
N ARG A 14 11.28 7.71 -8.54
CA ARG A 14 11.22 9.00 -7.84
C ARG A 14 11.34 8.89 -6.32
N GLY A 15 11.41 7.68 -5.77
CA GLY A 15 11.57 7.45 -4.34
C GLY A 15 10.29 7.64 -3.51
N HIS A 16 9.11 7.56 -4.14
CA HIS A 16 7.83 7.65 -3.43
C HIS A 16 7.54 6.38 -2.62
N LYS A 17 6.94 6.57 -1.45
CA LYS A 17 6.32 5.50 -0.66
C LYS A 17 4.82 5.43 -0.96
N VAL A 18 4.37 4.27 -1.43
CA VAL A 18 3.07 4.07 -2.05
C VAL A 18 2.22 3.11 -1.21
N LEU A 19 0.97 3.48 -0.98
CA LEU A 19 -0.09 2.59 -0.51
C LEU A 19 -0.98 2.22 -1.68
N LEU A 20 -1.12 0.93 -1.97
CA LEU A 20 -2.03 0.44 -3.00
C LEU A 20 -3.17 -0.32 -2.35
N PHE A 21 -4.38 0.20 -2.49
CA PHE A 21 -5.58 -0.38 -1.95
C PHE A 21 -6.37 -1.15 -3.03
N CYS A 22 -6.82 -2.35 -2.68
CA CYS A 22 -7.74 -3.16 -3.49
C CYS A 22 -8.88 -3.74 -2.65
N THR A 23 -10.08 -3.88 -3.22
CA THR A 23 -11.20 -4.57 -2.56
C THR A 23 -10.99 -6.09 -2.53
N MET A 24 -10.46 -6.67 -3.63
CA MET A 24 -10.24 -8.10 -3.78
C MET A 24 -8.78 -8.50 -3.51
N THR A 25 -8.56 -9.51 -2.66
CA THR A 25 -7.22 -10.05 -2.38
C THR A 25 -6.59 -10.77 -3.57
N SER A 26 -7.41 -11.36 -4.45
CA SER A 26 -6.96 -11.96 -5.71
C SER A 26 -6.22 -10.97 -6.61
N MET A 27 -6.61 -9.69 -6.55
CA MET A 27 -5.92 -8.63 -7.27
C MET A 27 -4.54 -8.35 -6.66
N LEU A 28 -4.41 -8.42 -5.33
CA LEU A 28 -3.11 -8.31 -4.66
C LEU A 28 -2.18 -9.46 -5.07
N ASP A 29 -2.68 -10.68 -5.19
CA ASP A 29 -1.90 -11.83 -5.68
C ASP A 29 -1.37 -11.61 -7.11
N VAL A 30 -2.14 -10.92 -7.96
CA VAL A 30 -1.71 -10.57 -9.32
C VAL A 30 -0.63 -9.50 -9.30
N VAL A 31 -0.78 -8.48 -8.45
CA VAL A 31 0.21 -7.41 -8.30
C VAL A 31 1.52 -7.94 -7.72
N GLU A 32 1.47 -8.83 -6.72
CA GLU A 32 2.67 -9.48 -6.17
C GLU A 32 3.42 -10.27 -7.25
N ARG A 33 2.72 -11.10 -8.02
CA ARG A 33 3.34 -11.84 -9.14
C ARG A 33 3.98 -10.93 -10.19
N LEU A 34 3.36 -9.78 -10.47
CA LEU A 34 3.95 -8.77 -11.35
C LEU A 34 5.24 -8.20 -10.75
N LEU A 35 5.24 -7.88 -9.46
CA LEU A 35 6.41 -7.36 -8.75
C LEU A 35 7.53 -8.40 -8.67
N ASP A 36 7.20 -9.68 -8.47
CA ASP A 36 8.14 -10.81 -8.51
C ASP A 36 8.82 -10.88 -9.87
N TRP A 37 8.03 -10.86 -10.94
CA TRP A 37 8.55 -10.90 -12.30
C TRP A 37 9.44 -9.70 -12.64
N ARG A 38 9.17 -8.53 -12.03
CA ARG A 38 10.00 -7.32 -12.15
C ARG A 38 11.20 -7.29 -11.18
N GLY A 39 11.35 -8.27 -10.28
CA GLY A 39 12.40 -8.32 -9.27
C GLY A 39 12.24 -7.27 -8.17
N LEU A 40 11.02 -6.84 -7.86
CA LEU A 40 10.71 -5.73 -6.94
C LEU A 40 10.18 -6.16 -5.58
N SER A 41 9.91 -7.44 -5.38
CA SER A 41 9.20 -7.97 -4.21
C SER A 41 9.94 -7.77 -2.89
N GLY A 42 11.27 -7.65 -2.93
CA GLY A 42 12.06 -7.36 -1.73
C GLY A 42 11.73 -6.01 -1.09
N GLY A 43 11.12 -5.07 -1.83
CA GLY A 43 10.74 -3.74 -1.36
C GLY A 43 9.24 -3.57 -1.11
N THR A 44 8.47 -4.66 -1.01
CA THR A 44 7.01 -4.63 -0.95
C THR A 44 6.49 -5.34 0.30
N LEU A 45 5.39 -4.85 0.88
CA LEU A 45 4.66 -5.50 1.96
C LEU A 45 3.21 -5.73 1.56
N ARG A 46 2.56 -6.70 2.20
CA ARG A 46 1.15 -7.01 2.01
C ARG A 46 0.45 -7.14 3.35
N LEU A 47 -0.76 -6.59 3.44
CA LEU A 47 -1.66 -6.77 4.58
C LEU A 47 -3.07 -6.99 4.05
N ASP A 48 -3.63 -8.14 4.40
CA ASP A 48 -5.01 -8.49 4.10
C ASP A 48 -5.69 -9.19 5.30
N GLY A 49 -6.84 -9.83 5.06
CA GLY A 49 -7.62 -10.49 6.11
C GLY A 49 -7.01 -11.79 6.63
N ALA A 50 -6.04 -12.36 5.94
CA ALA A 50 -5.31 -13.56 6.38
C ALA A 50 -4.13 -13.21 7.29
N THR A 51 -3.67 -11.94 7.30
CA THR A 51 -2.59 -11.48 8.16
C THR A 51 -3.00 -11.50 9.63
N GLY A 52 -2.22 -12.21 10.45
CA GLY A 52 -2.44 -12.31 11.89
C GLY A 52 -2.39 -10.95 12.60
N ALA A 53 -3.12 -10.81 13.71
CA ALA A 53 -3.17 -9.57 14.46
C ALA A 53 -1.81 -9.12 15.01
N GLU A 54 -0.96 -10.07 15.42
CA GLU A 54 0.39 -9.78 15.91
C GLU A 54 1.36 -9.35 14.80
N GLU A 55 1.24 -9.95 13.61
CA GLU A 55 2.10 -9.64 12.46
C GLU A 55 1.82 -8.25 11.88
N ARG A 56 0.54 -7.83 11.91
CA ARG A 56 0.10 -6.52 11.45
C ARG A 56 0.94 -5.38 12.03
N GLY A 57 1.21 -5.39 13.33
CA GLY A 57 2.00 -4.35 13.99
C GLY A 57 3.42 -4.27 13.44
N GLY A 58 4.05 -5.42 13.20
CA GLY A 58 5.38 -5.53 12.60
C GLY A 58 5.44 -4.98 11.18
N LEU A 59 4.44 -5.29 10.35
CA LEU A 59 4.36 -4.78 8.97
C LEU A 59 4.22 -3.25 8.92
N ILE A 60 3.35 -2.69 9.77
CA ILE A 60 3.19 -1.23 9.91
C ILE A 60 4.51 -0.59 10.35
N ALA A 61 5.16 -1.14 11.38
CA ALA A 61 6.43 -0.62 11.87
C ALA A 61 7.52 -0.67 10.80
N ARG A 62 7.62 -1.79 10.06
CA ARG A 62 8.58 -1.97 8.97
C ARG A 62 8.34 -1.00 7.82
N PHE A 63 7.08 -0.74 7.45
CA PHE A 63 6.76 0.26 6.43
C PHE A 63 7.11 1.69 6.86
N ASN A 64 6.84 2.02 8.13
CA ASN A 64 7.14 3.34 8.69
C ASN A 64 8.64 3.57 8.95
N ALA A 65 9.43 2.51 9.08
CA ALA A 65 10.87 2.61 9.23
C ALA A 65 11.50 3.38 8.05
N SER A 66 12.59 4.08 8.32
CA SER A 66 13.39 4.78 7.30
C SER A 66 14.70 4.05 7.09
N GLY A 67 15.21 4.03 5.85
CA GLY A 67 16.47 3.37 5.52
C GLY A 67 16.46 2.76 4.11
N PRO A 68 17.63 2.29 3.63
CA PRO A 68 17.77 1.70 2.30
C PRO A 68 16.93 0.42 2.11
N ASP A 69 16.69 -0.34 3.18
CA ASP A 69 15.88 -1.57 3.16
C ASP A 69 14.39 -1.32 3.45
N SER A 70 13.99 -0.05 3.53
CA SER A 70 12.61 0.30 3.81
C SER A 70 11.70 -0.01 2.62
N PRO A 71 10.58 -0.73 2.83
CA PRO A 71 9.63 -1.01 1.75
C PRO A 71 9.04 0.27 1.16
N TRP A 72 8.98 0.33 -0.16
CA TRP A 72 8.45 1.48 -0.91
C TRP A 72 6.98 1.28 -1.30
N LEU A 73 6.47 0.05 -1.30
CA LEU A 73 5.09 -0.28 -1.66
C LEU A 73 4.44 -1.12 -0.56
N PHE A 74 3.22 -0.74 -0.17
CA PHE A 74 2.38 -1.52 0.73
C PHE A 74 1.06 -1.84 0.04
N LEU A 75 0.83 -3.13 -0.20
CA LEU A 75 -0.39 -3.70 -0.74
C LEU A 75 -1.40 -3.92 0.39
N LEU A 76 -2.57 -3.31 0.29
CA LEU A 76 -3.59 -3.31 1.32
C LEU A 76 -4.91 -3.79 0.75
N SER A 77 -5.54 -4.76 1.39
CA SER A 77 -6.96 -5.00 1.12
C SER A 77 -7.80 -3.94 1.85
N LEU A 78 -8.79 -3.36 1.17
CA LEU A 78 -9.58 -2.25 1.73
C LEU A 78 -10.28 -2.66 3.03
N ARG A 79 -10.73 -3.92 3.11
CA ARG A 79 -11.37 -4.48 4.31
C ARG A 79 -10.41 -4.68 5.47
N ALA A 80 -9.15 -5.06 5.23
CA ALA A 80 -8.16 -5.19 6.28
C ALA A 80 -7.51 -3.84 6.65
N GLY A 81 -7.46 -2.92 5.69
CA GLY A 81 -6.96 -1.55 5.82
C GLY A 81 -7.89 -0.62 6.59
N GLY A 82 -9.19 -0.93 6.67
CA GLY A 82 -10.17 -0.19 7.48
C GLY A 82 -9.93 -0.25 8.99
N VAL A 83 -9.07 -1.17 9.46
CA VAL A 83 -8.73 -1.33 10.88
C VAL A 83 -7.49 -0.49 11.22
N GLY A 84 -7.70 0.79 11.57
CA GLY A 84 -6.79 1.59 12.39
C GLY A 84 -5.30 1.65 12.01
N LEU A 85 -4.92 1.54 10.73
CA LEU A 85 -3.51 1.56 10.31
C LEU A 85 -2.95 3.00 10.34
N ASN A 86 -1.83 3.22 11.04
CA ASN A 86 -1.11 4.50 11.07
C ASN A 86 0.14 4.43 10.18
N LEU A 87 -0.02 4.70 8.88
CA LEU A 87 1.02 4.48 7.85
C LEU A 87 1.73 5.78 7.43
N GLN A 88 2.31 6.49 8.40
CA GLN A 88 2.80 7.87 8.25
C GLN A 88 3.92 8.08 7.23
N ALA A 89 4.59 7.03 6.78
CA ALA A 89 5.69 7.16 5.84
C ALA A 89 5.26 7.26 4.37
N ALA A 90 4.00 6.98 4.03
CA ALA A 90 3.52 7.02 2.65
C ALA A 90 3.19 8.44 2.18
N ASP A 91 3.60 8.78 0.95
CA ASP A 91 3.27 10.05 0.30
C ASP A 91 2.32 9.89 -0.89
N THR A 92 2.13 8.66 -1.37
CA THR A 92 1.29 8.36 -2.53
C THR A 92 0.26 7.29 -2.20
N ILE A 93 -0.98 7.49 -2.64
CA ILE A 93 -2.07 6.52 -2.50
C ILE A 93 -2.59 6.17 -3.88
N ILE A 94 -2.76 4.87 -4.13
CA ILE A 94 -3.39 4.32 -5.32
C ILE A 94 -4.61 3.52 -4.85
N MET A 95 -5.80 3.96 -5.24
CA MET A 95 -7.01 3.13 -5.14
C MET A 95 -7.12 2.38 -6.47
N TYR A 96 -6.89 1.06 -6.46
CA TYR A 96 -6.98 0.26 -7.68
C TYR A 96 -8.44 0.10 -8.14
N ASP A 97 -9.31 -0.15 -7.17
CA ASP A 97 -10.76 -0.19 -7.30
C ASP A 97 -11.39 0.50 -6.08
N THR A 98 -12.68 0.81 -6.18
CA THR A 98 -13.47 1.46 -5.14
C THR A 98 -14.46 0.49 -4.54
N ASP A 99 -14.72 0.59 -3.25
CA ASP A 99 -15.78 -0.20 -2.61
C ASP A 99 -17.15 0.36 -2.99
N TRP A 100 -18.18 -0.49 -2.92
CA TRP A 100 -19.55 -0.05 -3.13
C TRP A 100 -19.99 0.95 -2.05
N ASN A 101 -19.40 0.87 -0.85
CA ASN A 101 -19.59 1.82 0.22
C ASN A 101 -18.52 2.92 0.16
N PRO A 102 -18.84 4.14 -0.31
CA PRO A 102 -17.87 5.22 -0.49
C PRO A 102 -17.24 5.67 0.85
N GLN A 103 -17.90 5.41 1.97
CA GLN A 103 -17.35 5.74 3.28
C GLN A 103 -16.12 4.89 3.63
N ALA A 104 -16.02 3.67 3.11
CA ALA A 104 -14.86 2.82 3.28
C ALA A 104 -13.63 3.41 2.58
N ASP A 105 -13.79 3.86 1.33
CA ASP A 105 -12.74 4.53 0.56
C ASP A 105 -12.32 5.84 1.22
N LEU A 106 -13.27 6.67 1.65
CA LEU A 106 -13.00 7.92 2.35
C LEU A 106 -12.25 7.71 3.66
N GLN A 107 -12.56 6.64 4.41
CA GLN A 107 -11.79 6.28 5.59
C GLN A 107 -10.36 5.89 5.22
N ALA A 108 -10.17 5.01 4.24
CA ALA A 108 -8.83 4.59 3.79
C ALA A 108 -8.00 5.80 3.32
N GLN A 109 -8.60 6.69 2.52
CA GLN A 109 -7.97 7.95 2.07
C GLN A 109 -7.63 8.85 3.25
N ALA A 110 -8.55 9.09 4.18
CA ALA A 110 -8.31 9.96 5.34
C ALA A 110 -7.14 9.48 6.22
N ARG A 111 -6.89 8.17 6.28
CA ARG A 111 -5.74 7.61 7.03
C ARG A 111 -4.41 7.95 6.39
N ALA A 112 -4.37 7.96 5.06
CA ALA A 112 -3.15 8.28 4.34
C ALA A 112 -3.02 9.78 4.03
N HIS A 113 -4.13 10.53 3.90
CA HIS A 113 -4.15 11.99 3.74
C HIS A 113 -3.66 12.73 4.99
N ARG A 114 -3.70 12.11 6.18
CA ARG A 114 -3.12 12.68 7.41
C ARG A 114 -1.60 12.94 7.29
N ILE A 115 -0.97 12.43 6.24
CA ILE A 115 0.47 12.49 5.94
C ILE A 115 0.82 13.70 5.05
N GLY A 116 -0.14 14.23 4.29
CA GLY A 116 0.10 15.20 3.23
C GLY A 116 0.26 16.66 3.67
N GLN A 117 0.06 17.02 4.94
CA GLN A 117 0.01 18.45 5.32
C GLN A 117 1.38 19.18 5.31
N LYS A 118 2.46 18.57 4.78
CA LYS A 118 3.79 19.19 4.69
C LYS A 118 4.53 18.99 3.36
N ARG A 119 3.91 18.42 2.32
CA ARG A 119 4.55 18.26 1.00
C ARG A 119 3.53 18.59 -0.09
N GLU A 120 3.53 19.84 -0.51
CA GLU A 120 3.09 20.27 -1.85
C GLU A 120 4.26 20.12 -2.84
#